data_AF-A0A3A0BL63-F1
#
_entry.id   AF-A0A3A0BL63-F1
#
_cell.length_a   1.000
_cell.length_b   1.000
_cell.length_c   1.000
_cell.angle_alpha   90.00
_cell.angle_beta   90.00
_cell.angle_gamma   90.00
#
_symmetry.space_group_name_H-M   'P 1'
#
loop_
_entity.id
_entity.type
_entity.pdbx_description
1 polymer ?
#
loop_
_entity_poly.entity_id
_entity_poly.type
_entity_poly.pdbx_seq_one_letter_code
_entity_poly.pdbx_strand_id
1 'polypeptide(L)'
;MNDIASRVLYFAREFSGIPNSPFLYGPVLTKIMALLDEWSIPEISRTSSRSHGVFWMDEFALYVHFRRGRACRPLLIDSHLDHPGFVFNSQGNGFGFGSLGFKRIAGLLKKHGHIDLRIYNPKGEFTGLAPLTGMNGFNARLEPGRRIENNSHGMWNVPDFELQNDKLLMYSADNMIVTDVMLALIEQIALSPAQFPDLDVTFVFTFLEEVFEASAAGIAMRGRMPIGRLDSNWSVIVLESMEPVALTGKERKFDGSSLKGLRLEEDADAVDFRQPGGRVSSIYKTLDLPLPGPDLGVAIKVNDMDCVYGYQFPGQPNLSEELLLAAARRVSPVFQHTVFGGACNGTAFSLYGLTGNIATLSVPNPLKHNIGKNGEIVPEEVRLSDVAAAGNIMLDVLMRSGEPVSGGGAGLARRLKETDLTPDPKTARRLKAERSAIAWGARARLKGQRYFHDNFVEFVLDRSRAAFSRIREAVEARLG
;
A
#
# COMPACT_ATOMS: atom_id res chain seq x y z
N MET A 1 -18.68 -20.52 -13.01
CA MET A 1 -17.77 -19.40 -12.69
C MET A 1 -16.69 -19.97 -11.81
N ASN A 2 -15.42 -19.68 -12.09
CA ASN A 2 -14.36 -20.01 -11.13
C ASN A 2 -14.62 -19.17 -9.89
N ASP A 3 -14.61 -19.80 -8.73
CA ASP A 3 -14.72 -19.13 -7.45
C ASP A 3 -13.52 -18.18 -7.27
N ILE A 4 -13.79 -16.90 -7.01
CA ILE A 4 -12.75 -15.86 -6.86
C ILE A 4 -11.76 -16.25 -5.77
N ALA A 5 -12.22 -16.85 -4.67
CA ALA A 5 -11.37 -17.26 -3.56
C ALA A 5 -10.36 -18.34 -3.99
N SER A 6 -10.80 -19.30 -4.80
CA SER A 6 -9.91 -20.33 -5.37
C SER A 6 -8.82 -19.74 -6.27
N ARG A 7 -9.12 -18.69 -7.04
CA ARG A 7 -8.11 -18.01 -7.88
C ARG A 7 -7.15 -17.15 -7.05
N VAL A 8 -7.66 -16.45 -6.04
CA VAL A 8 -6.80 -15.71 -5.10
C VAL A 8 -5.86 -16.65 -4.37
N LEU A 9 -6.34 -17.80 -3.91
CA LEU A 9 -5.50 -18.81 -3.25
C LEU A 9 -4.39 -19.36 -4.17
N TYR A 10 -4.69 -19.50 -5.47
CA TYR A 10 -3.69 -19.86 -6.47
C TYR A 10 -2.60 -18.80 -6.58
N PHE A 11 -2.96 -17.52 -6.75
CA PHE A 11 -1.98 -16.44 -6.83
C PHE A 11 -1.20 -16.26 -5.52
N ALA A 12 -1.86 -16.34 -4.36
CA ALA A 12 -1.20 -16.25 -3.07
C ALA A 12 -0.08 -17.28 -2.90
N ARG A 13 -0.29 -18.52 -3.36
CA ARG A 13 0.77 -19.56 -3.36
C ARG A 13 1.91 -19.25 -4.33
N GLU A 14 1.60 -18.67 -5.48
CA GLU A 14 2.59 -18.35 -6.51
C GLU A 14 3.45 -17.13 -6.15
N PHE A 15 2.85 -16.13 -5.51
CA PHE A 15 3.49 -14.84 -5.24
C PHE A 15 4.14 -14.75 -3.86
N SER A 16 3.69 -15.53 -2.87
CA SER A 16 4.20 -15.45 -1.49
C SER A 16 5.69 -15.75 -1.34
N GLY A 17 6.26 -16.56 -2.24
CA GLY A 17 7.68 -16.92 -2.24
C GLY A 17 8.57 -15.99 -3.07
N ILE A 18 7.98 -14.99 -3.74
CA ILE A 18 8.72 -14.06 -4.59
C ILE A 18 9.22 -12.90 -3.73
N PRO A 19 10.53 -12.59 -3.74
CA PRO A 19 11.07 -11.52 -2.94
C PRO A 19 10.57 -10.16 -3.42
N ASN A 20 10.15 -9.32 -2.47
CA ASN A 20 9.47 -8.06 -2.76
C ASN A 20 9.76 -6.95 -1.73
N SER A 21 10.89 -6.98 -1.03
CA SER A 21 11.27 -5.85 -0.17
C SER A 21 11.39 -4.53 -0.95
N PRO A 22 11.33 -3.35 -0.31
CA PRO A 22 11.50 -2.06 -0.98
C PRO A 22 12.68 -2.03 -1.95
N PHE A 23 12.41 -1.56 -3.17
CA PHE A 23 13.32 -1.55 -4.33
C PHE A 23 13.61 -2.91 -4.99
N LEU A 24 13.10 -4.04 -4.48
CA LEU A 24 13.17 -5.38 -5.08
C LEU A 24 11.81 -5.86 -5.63
N TYR A 25 11.00 -4.97 -6.21
CA TYR A 25 9.69 -5.35 -6.77
C TYR A 25 9.80 -6.00 -8.16
N GLY A 26 10.99 -6.00 -8.79
CA GLY A 26 11.24 -6.53 -10.14
C GLY A 26 10.84 -8.00 -10.36
N PRO A 27 11.14 -8.93 -9.43
CA PRO A 27 10.73 -10.32 -9.54
C PRO A 27 9.20 -10.50 -9.58
N VAL A 28 8.48 -9.82 -8.69
CA VAL A 28 7.00 -9.80 -8.67
C VAL A 28 6.47 -9.22 -9.97
N LEU A 29 6.98 -8.06 -10.39
CA LEU A 29 6.60 -7.39 -11.62
C LEU A 29 6.80 -8.29 -12.85
N THR A 30 7.92 -9.02 -12.93
CA THR A 30 8.21 -9.95 -14.02
C THR A 30 7.15 -11.05 -14.10
N LYS A 31 6.75 -11.61 -12.95
CA LYS A 31 5.68 -12.62 -12.87
C LYS A 31 4.33 -12.04 -13.30
N ILE A 32 3.98 -10.82 -12.85
CA ILE A 32 2.74 -10.15 -13.27
C ILE A 32 2.75 -9.94 -14.80
N MET A 33 3.83 -9.43 -15.37
CA MET A 33 3.92 -9.21 -16.82
C MET A 33 3.78 -10.51 -17.62
N ALA A 34 4.34 -11.63 -17.13
CA ALA A 34 4.15 -12.93 -17.76
C ALA A 34 2.66 -13.38 -17.75
N LEU A 35 1.93 -13.13 -16.66
CA LEU A 35 0.49 -13.39 -16.59
C LEU A 35 -0.31 -12.49 -17.55
N LEU A 36 0.04 -11.21 -17.66
CA LEU A 36 -0.60 -10.31 -18.60
C LEU A 36 -0.41 -10.76 -20.06
N ASP A 37 0.80 -11.23 -20.40
CA ASP A 37 1.08 -11.83 -21.71
C ASP A 37 0.26 -13.13 -21.93
N GLU A 38 0.16 -14.01 -20.92
CA GLU A 38 -0.68 -15.22 -20.95
C GLU A 38 -2.15 -14.88 -21.20
N TRP A 39 -2.66 -13.82 -20.58
CA TRP A 39 -4.04 -13.35 -20.77
C TRP A 39 -4.23 -12.46 -22.00
N SER A 40 -3.20 -12.36 -22.86
CA SER A 40 -3.23 -11.56 -24.09
C SER A 40 -3.58 -10.08 -23.85
N ILE A 41 -3.09 -9.50 -22.76
CA ILE A 41 -3.20 -8.07 -22.45
C ILE A 41 -1.91 -7.39 -22.92
N PRO A 42 -1.90 -6.71 -24.08
CA PRO A 42 -0.68 -6.14 -24.64
C PRO A 42 -0.25 -4.85 -23.94
N GLU A 43 1.02 -4.53 -24.09
CA GLU A 43 1.55 -3.20 -23.77
C GLU A 43 0.91 -2.13 -24.67
N ILE A 44 0.55 -0.97 -24.11
CA ILE A 44 -0.16 0.12 -24.81
C ILE A 44 0.57 0.61 -26.08
N SER A 45 1.90 0.49 -26.12
CA SER A 45 2.73 0.86 -27.28
C SER A 45 2.52 -0.04 -28.50
N ARG A 46 1.93 -1.23 -28.32
CA ARG A 46 1.83 -2.29 -29.34
C ARG A 46 0.47 -2.39 -30.02
N THR A 47 -0.52 -1.60 -29.64
CA THR A 47 -1.91 -1.81 -30.08
C THR A 47 -2.69 -0.51 -30.31
N SER A 48 -3.55 -0.54 -31.33
CA SER A 48 -4.55 0.51 -31.61
C SER A 48 -5.92 0.25 -30.97
N SER A 49 -6.18 -0.95 -30.43
CA SER A 49 -7.47 -1.36 -29.86
C SER A 49 -7.38 -1.58 -28.35
N ARG A 50 -8.26 -0.91 -27.59
CA ARG A 50 -8.31 -0.93 -26.12
C ARG A 50 -9.31 -1.93 -25.54
N SER A 51 -10.07 -2.64 -26.37
CA SER A 51 -11.22 -3.45 -25.90
C SER A 51 -10.81 -4.70 -25.10
N HIS A 52 -9.62 -5.25 -25.34
CA HIS A 52 -9.10 -6.43 -24.63
C HIS A 52 -8.28 -6.09 -23.38
N GLY A 53 -8.19 -4.79 -23.04
CA GLY A 53 -7.29 -4.29 -22.02
C GLY A 53 -5.91 -3.96 -22.58
N VAL A 54 -5.18 -3.12 -21.86
CA VAL A 54 -3.79 -2.75 -22.16
C VAL A 54 -3.03 -2.53 -20.86
N PHE A 55 -1.72 -2.71 -20.87
CA PHE A 55 -0.87 -2.29 -19.76
C PHE A 55 0.16 -1.21 -20.13
N TRP A 56 0.59 -0.45 -19.14
CA TRP A 56 1.69 0.50 -19.23
C TRP A 56 2.48 0.51 -17.94
N MET A 57 3.74 0.90 -17.99
CA MET A 57 4.58 1.03 -16.82
C MET A 57 5.34 2.33 -16.86
N ASP A 58 5.50 2.96 -15.70
CA ASP A 58 6.41 4.08 -15.51
C ASP A 58 7.29 3.85 -14.28
N GLU A 59 7.95 4.91 -13.79
CA GLU A 59 8.82 4.82 -12.63
C GLU A 59 8.12 4.51 -11.29
N PHE A 60 6.80 4.65 -11.19
CA PHE A 60 6.06 4.54 -9.93
C PHE A 60 5.17 3.30 -9.87
N ALA A 61 4.65 2.85 -11.01
CA ALA A 61 3.71 1.75 -11.06
C ALA A 61 3.62 1.04 -12.41
N LEU A 62 3.04 -0.16 -12.36
CA LEU A 62 2.43 -0.84 -13.48
C LEU A 62 0.92 -0.53 -13.48
N TYR A 63 0.38 -0.20 -14.65
CA TYR A 63 -1.03 0.13 -14.88
C TYR A 63 -1.63 -0.91 -15.82
N VAL A 64 -2.77 -1.49 -15.46
CA VAL A 64 -3.55 -2.38 -16.33
C VAL A 64 -4.94 -1.79 -16.49
N HIS A 65 -5.30 -1.43 -17.72
CA HIS A 65 -6.51 -0.67 -18.01
C HIS A 65 -7.46 -1.44 -18.92
N PHE A 66 -8.74 -1.47 -18.54
CA PHE A 66 -9.82 -2.03 -19.34
C PHE A 66 -10.89 -0.97 -19.58
N ARG A 67 -11.32 -0.84 -20.84
CA ARG A 67 -12.42 0.06 -21.21
C ARG A 67 -13.38 -0.59 -22.21
N ARG A 68 -14.66 -0.68 -21.85
CA ARG A 68 -15.76 -1.28 -22.61
C ARG A 68 -17.09 -0.58 -22.29
N GLY A 69 -18.00 -0.57 -23.27
CA GLY A 69 -19.36 -0.09 -23.07
C GLY A 69 -19.46 1.36 -22.55
N ARG A 70 -20.41 1.57 -21.63
CA ARG A 70 -20.80 2.86 -21.05
C ARG A 70 -20.71 2.82 -19.53
N ALA A 71 -19.50 2.56 -19.00
CA ALA A 71 -19.26 2.71 -17.58
C ALA A 71 -19.68 4.12 -17.11
N CYS A 72 -20.34 4.19 -15.95
CA CYS A 72 -20.83 5.46 -15.40
C CYS A 72 -19.69 6.38 -14.93
N ARG A 73 -18.53 5.81 -14.62
CA ARG A 73 -17.33 6.53 -14.18
C ARG A 73 -16.08 5.65 -14.30
N PRO A 74 -14.89 6.27 -14.44
CA PRO A 74 -13.64 5.53 -14.36
C PRO A 74 -13.30 5.15 -12.92
N LEU A 75 -12.84 3.92 -12.75
CA LEU A 75 -12.36 3.35 -11.48
C LEU A 75 -10.83 3.24 -11.50
N LEU A 76 -10.18 3.63 -10.41
CA LEU A 76 -8.79 3.32 -10.11
C LEU A 76 -8.77 2.37 -8.92
N ILE A 77 -8.23 1.17 -9.12
CA ILE A 77 -8.02 0.17 -8.06
C ILE A 77 -6.52 0.09 -7.81
N ASP A 78 -6.09 0.38 -6.60
CA ASP A 78 -4.68 0.52 -6.24
C ASP A 78 -4.28 -0.57 -5.23
N SER A 79 -3.09 -1.14 -5.40
CA SER A 79 -2.40 -2.01 -4.45
C SER A 79 -0.88 -1.77 -4.57
N HIS A 80 -0.08 -2.20 -3.60
CA HIS A 80 1.38 -2.09 -3.66
C HIS A 80 2.09 -3.44 -3.71
N LEU A 81 3.26 -3.44 -4.35
CA LEU A 81 4.06 -4.64 -4.59
C LEU A 81 5.12 -4.89 -3.52
N ASP A 82 5.56 -3.84 -2.81
CA ASP A 82 6.59 -3.96 -1.80
C ASP A 82 6.05 -4.41 -0.43
N HIS A 83 6.92 -5.01 0.38
CA HIS A 83 6.64 -5.48 1.74
C HIS A 83 7.84 -5.16 2.65
N PRO A 84 7.71 -4.77 3.93
CA PRO A 84 8.86 -4.34 4.73
C PRO A 84 10.04 -5.30 4.75
N GLY A 85 11.24 -4.71 4.75
CA GLY A 85 12.48 -5.48 4.64
C GLY A 85 13.71 -4.61 4.69
N PHE A 86 14.84 -5.18 4.27
CA PHE A 86 16.14 -4.56 4.38
C PHE A 86 16.83 -4.43 3.02
N VAL A 87 17.62 -3.38 2.84
CA VAL A 87 18.56 -3.26 1.71
C VAL A 87 19.97 -3.06 2.26
N PHE A 88 20.92 -3.84 1.77
CA PHE A 88 22.32 -3.86 2.21
C PHE A 88 23.29 -3.50 1.09
N ASN A 89 24.39 -2.86 1.47
CA ASN A 89 25.55 -2.70 0.61
C ASN A 89 26.46 -3.95 0.67
N SER A 90 27.52 -3.96 -0.14
CA SER A 90 28.45 -5.09 -0.23
C SER A 90 29.24 -5.40 1.05
N GLN A 91 29.23 -4.49 2.03
CA GLN A 91 29.88 -4.64 3.33
C GLN A 91 28.93 -5.17 4.41
N GLY A 92 27.67 -5.47 4.08
CA GLY A 92 26.67 -5.92 5.06
C GLY A 92 26.08 -4.80 5.92
N ASN A 93 26.34 -3.53 5.59
CA ASN A 93 25.67 -2.40 6.22
C ASN A 93 24.45 -2.02 5.39
N GLY A 94 23.32 -1.77 6.03
CA GLY A 94 22.05 -1.59 5.35
C GLY A 94 21.07 -0.69 6.08
N PHE A 95 19.87 -0.64 5.52
CA PHE A 95 18.73 0.07 6.08
C PHE A 95 17.50 -0.83 6.10
N GLY A 96 16.71 -0.76 7.18
CA GLY A 96 15.35 -1.30 7.23
C GLY A 96 14.34 -0.28 6.69
N PHE A 97 13.38 -0.76 5.93
CA PHE A 97 12.29 0.03 5.33
C PHE A 97 10.94 -0.55 5.70
N GLY A 98 9.92 0.32 5.75
CA GLY A 98 8.61 0.01 6.32
C GLY A 98 8.60 0.05 7.85
N SER A 99 7.41 -0.06 8.44
CA SER A 99 7.25 -0.01 9.91
C SER A 99 7.62 -1.34 10.58
N LEU A 100 8.89 -1.72 10.48
CA LEU A 100 9.47 -2.96 11.03
C LEU A 100 9.54 -3.01 12.57
N GLY A 101 9.21 -1.91 13.26
CA GLY A 101 9.29 -1.82 14.72
C GLY A 101 10.73 -1.88 15.24
N PHE A 102 11.59 -0.95 14.83
CA PHE A 102 13.04 -1.01 15.04
C PHE A 102 13.49 -1.21 16.51
N LYS A 103 12.81 -0.62 17.50
CA LYS A 103 13.14 -0.86 18.92
C LYS A 103 12.89 -2.30 19.34
N ARG A 104 11.84 -2.92 18.79
CA ARG A 104 11.50 -4.32 19.04
C ARG A 104 12.55 -5.26 18.45
N ILE A 105 12.97 -5.00 17.22
CA ILE A 105 14.08 -5.72 16.57
C ILE A 105 15.37 -5.58 17.39
N ALA A 106 15.73 -4.38 17.83
CA ALA A 106 16.88 -4.18 18.70
C ALA A 106 16.78 -4.96 20.02
N GLY A 107 15.58 -5.04 20.61
CA GLY A 107 15.30 -5.87 21.79
C GLY A 107 15.48 -7.37 21.53
N LEU A 108 14.98 -7.87 20.41
CA LEU A 108 15.18 -9.26 19.97
C LEU A 108 16.67 -9.57 19.76
N LEU A 109 17.40 -8.70 19.07
CA LEU A 109 18.84 -8.84 18.86
C LEU A 109 19.60 -8.89 20.19
N LYS A 110 19.23 -8.05 21.16
CA LYS A 110 19.82 -8.10 22.51
C LYS A 110 19.54 -9.43 23.23
N LYS A 111 18.36 -10.00 23.01
CA LYS A 111 17.93 -11.25 23.66
C LYS A 111 18.52 -12.50 23.01
N HIS A 112 18.61 -12.53 21.68
CA HIS A 112 18.94 -13.72 20.88
C HIS A 112 20.33 -13.66 20.23
N GLY A 113 20.99 -12.50 20.26
CA GLY A 113 22.29 -12.26 19.62
C GLY A 113 22.21 -11.96 18.13
N HIS A 114 21.27 -12.60 17.41
CA HIS A 114 21.01 -12.35 15.99
C HIS A 114 19.57 -12.71 15.60
N ILE A 115 19.18 -12.31 14.39
CA ILE A 115 17.97 -12.77 13.69
C ILE A 115 18.37 -13.18 12.28
N ASP A 116 18.00 -14.39 11.84
CA ASP A 116 18.32 -14.83 10.49
C ASP A 116 17.43 -14.17 9.44
N LEU A 117 18.06 -13.62 8.42
CA LEU A 117 17.41 -13.05 7.24
C LEU A 117 17.67 -13.94 6.02
N ARG A 118 16.67 -14.08 5.16
CA ARG A 118 16.84 -14.58 3.79
C ARG A 118 17.44 -13.47 2.95
N ILE A 119 18.60 -13.70 2.34
CA ILE A 119 19.29 -12.71 1.52
C ILE A 119 19.08 -12.99 0.04
N TYR A 120 18.62 -11.97 -0.68
CA TYR A 120 18.43 -11.98 -2.12
C TYR A 120 19.37 -10.98 -2.78
N ASN A 121 19.90 -11.29 -3.96
CA ASN A 121 20.68 -10.33 -4.73
C ASN A 121 19.74 -9.29 -5.41
N PRO A 122 20.28 -8.26 -6.09
CA PRO A 122 19.47 -7.25 -6.78
C PRO A 122 18.56 -7.79 -7.88
N LYS A 123 18.76 -9.04 -8.32
CA LYS A 123 17.89 -9.72 -9.31
C LYS A 123 16.77 -10.53 -8.67
N GLY A 124 16.72 -10.60 -7.34
CA GLY A 124 15.77 -11.42 -6.59
C GLY A 124 16.16 -12.89 -6.48
N GLU A 125 17.42 -13.24 -6.74
CA GLU A 125 17.90 -14.62 -6.57
C GLU A 125 18.32 -14.85 -5.12
N PHE A 126 17.85 -15.93 -4.50
CA PHE A 126 18.23 -16.29 -3.14
C PHE A 126 19.72 -16.67 -3.05
N THR A 127 20.44 -16.05 -2.12
CA THR A 127 21.90 -16.23 -1.93
C THR A 127 22.26 -16.90 -0.60
N GLY A 128 21.27 -17.18 0.25
CA GLY A 128 21.44 -17.86 1.53
C GLY A 128 20.92 -17.05 2.72
N LEU A 129 21.01 -17.65 3.92
CA LEU A 129 20.65 -17.00 5.18
C LEU A 129 21.80 -16.17 5.71
N ALA A 130 21.56 -14.98 6.26
CA ALA A 130 22.56 -14.16 6.94
C ALA A 130 22.05 -13.64 8.30
N PRO A 131 22.88 -13.68 9.36
CA PRO A 131 22.48 -13.14 10.65
C PRO A 131 22.48 -11.61 10.63
N LEU A 132 21.34 -11.00 10.93
CA LEU A 132 21.26 -9.60 11.37
C LEU A 132 21.79 -9.53 12.80
N THR A 133 22.81 -8.71 13.04
CA THR A 133 23.51 -8.63 14.34
C THR A 133 23.40 -7.26 14.99
N GLY A 134 22.93 -6.24 14.27
CA GLY A 134 22.78 -4.89 14.80
C GLY A 134 21.66 -4.10 14.14
N MET A 135 20.95 -3.35 14.98
CA MET A 135 19.94 -2.38 14.56
C MET A 135 20.09 -1.09 15.39
N ASN A 136 20.21 0.07 14.73
CA ASN A 136 20.20 1.38 15.38
C ASN A 136 19.31 2.36 14.60
N GLY A 137 18.10 2.59 15.10
CA GLY A 137 17.03 3.19 14.31
C GLY A 137 16.78 2.31 13.08
N PHE A 138 16.77 2.93 11.90
CA PHE A 138 16.62 2.23 10.61
C PHE A 138 17.94 1.65 10.07
N ASN A 139 19.10 1.88 10.71
CA ASN A 139 20.37 1.28 10.28
C ASN A 139 20.46 -0.18 10.69
N ALA A 140 20.76 -1.05 9.74
CA ALA A 140 20.89 -2.50 9.93
C ALA A 140 22.32 -2.96 9.64
N ARG A 141 22.78 -4.01 10.32
CA ARG A 141 24.09 -4.62 10.10
C ARG A 141 24.01 -6.14 10.13
N LEU A 142 24.52 -6.79 9.08
CA LEU A 142 24.75 -8.23 9.04
C LEU A 142 26.03 -8.63 9.77
N GLU A 143 26.16 -9.91 10.11
CA GLU A 143 27.39 -10.48 10.65
C GLU A 143 28.64 -10.09 9.81
N PRO A 144 29.74 -9.63 10.45
CA PRO A 144 30.96 -9.25 9.75
C PRO A 144 31.55 -10.38 8.90
N GLY A 145 32.20 -10.02 7.79
CA GLY A 145 32.97 -10.95 6.97
C GLY A 145 32.18 -11.63 5.86
N ARG A 146 30.84 -11.59 5.89
CA ARG A 146 30.02 -12.00 4.75
C ARG A 146 30.10 -10.98 3.63
N ARG A 147 30.54 -11.40 2.45
CA ARG A 147 30.44 -10.60 1.22
C ARG A 147 29.11 -10.88 0.55
N ILE A 148 28.36 -9.82 0.29
CA ILE A 148 27.12 -9.83 -0.47
C ILE A 148 27.22 -8.82 -1.62
N GLU A 149 26.33 -8.90 -2.59
CA GLU A 149 26.28 -7.92 -3.67
C GLU A 149 25.77 -6.57 -3.15
N ASN A 150 26.21 -5.46 -3.75
CA ASN A 150 25.62 -4.16 -3.46
C ASN A 150 24.13 -4.17 -3.84
N ASN A 151 23.26 -3.59 -3.01
CA ASN A 151 21.80 -3.71 -3.14
C ASN A 151 21.28 -5.15 -2.98
N SER A 152 21.93 -5.97 -2.14
CA SER A 152 21.28 -7.21 -1.70
C SER A 152 20.17 -6.87 -0.71
N HIS A 153 19.12 -7.68 -0.69
CA HIS A 153 17.93 -7.46 0.13
C HIS A 153 17.83 -8.52 1.21
N GLY A 154 17.41 -8.12 2.41
CA GLY A 154 17.11 -9.04 3.50
C GLY A 154 15.62 -9.09 3.79
N MET A 155 15.12 -10.29 3.98
CA MET A 155 13.72 -10.56 4.30
C MET A 155 13.64 -11.52 5.48
N TRP A 156 12.52 -11.50 6.20
CA TRP A 156 12.32 -12.40 7.32
C TRP A 156 12.40 -13.86 6.90
N ASN A 157 13.07 -14.67 7.73
CA ASN A 157 13.13 -16.12 7.55
C ASN A 157 11.90 -16.78 8.21
N VAL A 158 10.77 -16.68 7.53
CA VAL A 158 9.48 -17.29 7.90
C VAL A 158 8.94 -18.10 6.71
N PRO A 159 8.00 -19.04 6.91
CA PRO A 159 7.37 -19.75 5.81
C PRO A 159 6.74 -18.79 4.80
N ASP A 160 6.83 -19.13 3.51
CA ASP A 160 6.27 -18.31 2.44
C ASP A 160 4.74 -18.33 2.49
N PHE A 161 4.16 -19.53 2.55
CA PHE A 161 2.72 -19.73 2.52
C PHE A 161 2.31 -21.00 3.26
N GLU A 162 1.31 -20.89 4.13
CA GLU A 162 0.59 -22.03 4.69
C GLU A 162 -0.91 -21.73 4.77
N LEU A 163 -1.75 -22.71 4.42
CA LEU A 163 -3.20 -22.65 4.65
C LEU A 163 -3.54 -23.57 5.83
N GLN A 164 -4.08 -22.98 6.89
CA GLN A 164 -4.51 -23.70 8.09
C GLN A 164 -5.98 -23.37 8.41
N ASN A 165 -6.88 -24.29 8.05
CA ASN A 165 -8.33 -24.06 8.12
C ASN A 165 -8.74 -22.83 7.30
N ASP A 166 -9.22 -21.78 7.96
CA ASP A 166 -9.60 -20.48 7.37
C ASP A 166 -8.48 -19.44 7.49
N LYS A 167 -7.28 -19.81 7.94
CA LYS A 167 -6.15 -18.88 8.09
C LYS A 167 -5.14 -19.08 6.98
N LEU A 168 -4.75 -17.99 6.35
CA LEU A 168 -3.62 -17.90 5.44
C LEU A 168 -2.46 -17.30 6.22
N LEU A 169 -1.39 -18.07 6.36
CA LEU A 169 -0.12 -17.61 6.89
C LEU A 169 0.79 -17.28 5.71
N MET A 170 1.28 -16.05 5.63
CA MET A 170 2.10 -15.60 4.49
C MET A 170 3.30 -14.81 4.97
N TYR A 171 4.41 -14.89 4.23
CA TYR A 171 5.51 -13.97 4.44
C TYR A 171 5.06 -12.51 4.21
N SER A 172 4.34 -12.25 3.12
CA SER A 172 3.96 -10.91 2.65
C SER A 172 2.46 -10.76 2.38
N ALA A 173 1.58 -11.02 3.38
CA ALA A 173 0.15 -10.75 3.16
C ALA A 173 -0.07 -9.24 2.87
N ASP A 174 0.67 -8.40 3.58
CA ASP A 174 0.90 -7.00 3.29
C ASP A 174 1.89 -6.83 2.11
N ASN A 175 1.49 -6.31 0.96
CA ASN A 175 0.11 -6.18 0.49
C ASN A 175 -0.17 -7.16 -0.65
N MET A 176 0.53 -8.30 -0.65
CA MET A 176 0.41 -9.29 -1.72
C MET A 176 -0.97 -9.94 -1.74
N ILE A 177 -1.62 -10.20 -0.60
CA ILE A 177 -2.89 -10.95 -0.61
C ILE A 177 -4.01 -10.21 -1.33
N VAL A 178 -4.06 -8.88 -1.25
CA VAL A 178 -5.04 -8.09 -2.00
C VAL A 178 -4.54 -7.74 -3.41
N THR A 179 -3.22 -7.77 -3.64
CA THR A 179 -2.65 -7.80 -4.99
C THR A 179 -3.10 -9.08 -5.72
N ASP A 180 -3.18 -10.22 -5.04
CA ASP A 180 -3.70 -11.48 -5.58
C ASP A 180 -5.20 -11.40 -5.88
N VAL A 181 -5.98 -10.70 -5.04
CA VAL A 181 -7.37 -10.32 -5.37
C VAL A 181 -7.42 -9.52 -6.66
N MET A 182 -6.55 -8.52 -6.80
CA MET A 182 -6.48 -7.68 -7.99
C MET A 182 -6.13 -8.48 -9.25
N LEU A 183 -5.17 -9.42 -9.17
CA LEU A 183 -4.79 -10.31 -10.26
C LEU A 183 -5.93 -11.24 -10.68
N ALA A 184 -6.67 -11.81 -9.72
CA ALA A 184 -7.82 -12.65 -9.99
C ALA A 184 -8.95 -11.89 -10.71
N LEU A 185 -9.16 -10.62 -10.38
CA LEU A 185 -10.13 -9.76 -11.08
C LEU A 185 -9.67 -9.44 -12.52
N ILE A 186 -8.39 -9.13 -12.71
CA ILE A 186 -7.81 -8.88 -14.05
C ILE A 186 -7.98 -10.11 -14.94
N GLU A 187 -7.64 -11.30 -14.43
CA GLU A 187 -7.81 -12.56 -15.13
C GLU A 187 -9.27 -12.77 -15.54
N GLN A 188 -10.21 -12.57 -14.62
CA GLN A 188 -11.64 -12.76 -14.91
C GLN A 188 -12.14 -11.76 -15.97
N ILE A 189 -11.71 -10.49 -15.92
CA ILE A 189 -12.09 -9.48 -16.93
C ILE A 189 -11.51 -9.81 -18.31
N ALA A 190 -10.29 -10.34 -18.35
CA ALA A 190 -9.59 -10.70 -19.59
C ALA A 190 -10.20 -11.97 -20.23
N LEU A 191 -10.42 -13.00 -19.43
CA LEU A 191 -10.90 -14.31 -19.91
C LEU A 191 -12.42 -14.41 -20.03
N SER A 192 -13.19 -13.52 -19.39
CA SER A 192 -14.66 -13.50 -19.44
C SER A 192 -15.24 -12.11 -19.74
N PRO A 193 -14.85 -11.47 -20.86
CA PRO A 193 -15.18 -10.07 -21.11
C PRO A 193 -16.68 -9.77 -21.19
N ALA A 194 -17.50 -10.74 -21.59
CA ALA A 194 -18.95 -10.61 -21.67
C ALA A 194 -19.63 -10.39 -20.31
N GLN A 195 -18.98 -10.74 -19.19
CA GLN A 195 -19.49 -10.47 -17.84
C GLN A 195 -19.33 -8.99 -17.42
N PHE A 196 -18.50 -8.24 -18.16
CA PHE A 196 -18.18 -6.83 -17.87
C PHE A 196 -18.47 -5.97 -19.10
N PRO A 197 -19.75 -5.85 -19.52
CA PRO A 197 -20.11 -5.13 -20.74
C PRO A 197 -19.83 -3.62 -20.64
N ASP A 198 -19.98 -3.04 -19.45
CA ASP A 198 -19.78 -1.62 -19.16
C ASP A 198 -18.69 -1.48 -18.09
N LEU A 199 -17.47 -1.18 -18.51
CA LEU A 199 -16.29 -1.16 -17.63
C LEU A 199 -15.32 -0.06 -18.04
N ASP A 200 -14.86 0.73 -17.08
CA ASP A 200 -13.72 1.65 -17.24
C ASP A 200 -12.93 1.58 -15.93
N VAL A 201 -11.90 0.72 -15.91
CA VAL A 201 -11.12 0.43 -14.71
C VAL A 201 -9.64 0.45 -15.02
N THR A 202 -8.87 0.91 -14.04
CA THR A 202 -7.41 0.90 -14.05
C THR A 202 -6.91 0.29 -12.76
N PHE A 203 -6.26 -0.86 -12.89
CA PHE A 203 -5.53 -1.49 -11.80
C PHE A 203 -4.12 -0.89 -11.75
N VAL A 204 -3.70 -0.44 -10.58
CA VAL A 204 -2.42 0.23 -10.35
C VAL A 204 -1.65 -0.59 -9.33
N PHE A 205 -0.51 -1.13 -9.75
CA PHE A 205 0.44 -1.83 -8.89
C PHE A 205 1.57 -0.86 -8.55
N THR A 206 1.46 -0.18 -7.42
CA THR A 206 2.49 0.75 -6.95
C THR A 206 3.73 0.00 -6.47
N PHE A 207 4.91 0.56 -6.73
CA PHE A 207 6.18 -0.12 -6.47
C PHE A 207 6.80 0.11 -5.09
N LEU A 208 6.40 1.19 -4.41
CA LEU A 208 7.02 1.63 -3.17
C LEU A 208 6.01 2.38 -2.30
N GLU A 209 5.26 1.63 -1.51
CA GLU A 209 4.36 2.14 -0.48
C GLU A 209 5.07 2.25 0.88
N GLU A 210 5.88 1.26 1.24
CA GLU A 210 6.49 1.14 2.58
C GLU A 210 7.53 2.22 2.89
N VAL A 211 7.80 3.07 1.89
CA VAL A 211 8.58 4.30 2.01
C VAL A 211 7.67 5.50 1.78
N PHE A 212 6.67 5.66 2.65
CA PHE A 212 5.75 6.80 2.71
C PHE A 212 4.93 6.99 1.43
N GLU A 213 4.36 5.92 0.93
CA GLU A 213 3.44 5.96 -0.20
C GLU A 213 4.11 6.62 -1.43
N ALA A 214 5.44 6.47 -1.57
CA ALA A 214 6.26 7.24 -2.52
C ALA A 214 5.74 7.12 -3.95
N SER A 215 5.34 5.91 -4.35
CA SER A 215 4.75 5.66 -5.65
C SER A 215 3.39 6.35 -5.83
N ALA A 216 2.45 6.17 -4.90
CA ALA A 216 1.14 6.82 -4.97
C ALA A 216 1.25 8.35 -4.92
N ALA A 217 2.16 8.90 -4.12
CA ALA A 217 2.46 10.32 -4.08
C ALA A 217 3.03 10.82 -5.42
N GLY A 218 3.92 10.06 -6.05
CA GLY A 218 4.44 10.34 -7.39
C GLY A 218 3.34 10.37 -8.45
N ILE A 219 2.37 9.47 -8.38
CA ILE A 219 1.19 9.43 -9.27
C ILE A 219 0.28 10.63 -9.00
N ALA A 220 -0.10 10.84 -7.74
CA ALA A 220 -1.03 11.91 -7.34
C ALA A 220 -0.47 13.31 -7.62
N MET A 221 0.82 13.53 -7.38
CA MET A 221 1.50 14.78 -7.70
C MET A 221 1.47 15.12 -9.19
N ARG A 222 1.56 14.11 -10.07
CA ARG A 222 1.48 14.33 -11.52
C ARG A 222 0.05 14.65 -11.98
N GLY A 223 -0.97 14.24 -11.21
CA GLY A 223 -2.39 14.42 -11.55
C GLY A 223 -2.81 13.73 -12.85
N ARG A 224 -1.94 12.87 -13.41
CA ARG A 224 -2.15 12.16 -14.67
C ARG A 224 -1.50 10.80 -14.65
N MET A 225 -2.18 9.87 -15.28
CA MET A 225 -1.80 8.52 -15.61
C MET A 225 -1.57 8.44 -17.12
N PRO A 226 -0.94 7.38 -17.66
CA PRO A 226 -0.78 7.21 -19.11
C PRO A 226 -2.10 7.18 -19.86
N ILE A 227 -3.13 6.70 -19.19
CA ILE A 227 -4.47 6.49 -19.73
C ILE A 227 -5.36 7.74 -19.63
N GLY A 228 -4.94 8.78 -18.89
CA GLY A 228 -5.75 9.98 -18.72
C GLY A 228 -5.40 10.82 -17.48
N ARG A 229 -6.10 11.94 -17.35
CA ARG A 229 -6.01 12.80 -16.17
C ARG A 229 -6.80 12.17 -15.02
N LEU A 230 -6.23 12.18 -13.83
CA LEU A 230 -6.93 11.83 -12.59
C LEU A 230 -7.61 13.09 -12.05
N ASP A 231 -8.94 13.10 -12.06
CA ASP A 231 -9.79 14.24 -11.70
C ASP A 231 -10.99 13.80 -10.84
N SER A 232 -11.89 14.74 -10.53
CA SER A 232 -13.02 14.52 -9.62
C SER A 232 -14.03 13.47 -10.10
N ASN A 233 -14.00 13.05 -11.37
CA ASN A 233 -14.89 12.01 -11.88
C ASN A 233 -14.42 10.60 -11.52
N TRP A 234 -13.14 10.44 -11.17
CA TRP A 234 -12.58 9.15 -10.79
C TRP A 234 -13.01 8.73 -9.40
N SER A 235 -13.29 7.44 -9.25
CA SER A 235 -13.39 6.76 -7.95
C SER A 235 -12.12 5.97 -7.71
N VAL A 236 -11.47 6.21 -6.58
CA VAL A 236 -10.23 5.55 -6.17
C VAL A 236 -10.55 4.57 -5.05
N ILE A 237 -10.27 3.29 -5.28
CA ILE A 237 -10.37 2.23 -4.29
C ILE A 237 -8.96 1.70 -4.04
N VAL A 238 -8.44 1.91 -2.83
CA VAL A 238 -7.19 1.28 -2.41
C VAL A 238 -7.52 -0.08 -1.81
N LEU A 239 -6.80 -1.12 -2.21
CA LEU A 239 -6.89 -2.44 -1.60
C LEU A 239 -5.71 -2.60 -0.64
N GLU A 240 -6.00 -3.06 0.58
CA GLU A 240 -4.99 -3.11 1.64
C GLU A 240 -5.10 -4.36 2.53
N SER A 241 -3.98 -4.83 3.07
CA SER A 241 -3.93 -5.83 4.13
C SER A 241 -3.33 -5.21 5.39
N MET A 242 -4.20 -4.71 6.29
CA MET A 242 -3.78 -3.82 7.38
C MET A 242 -4.13 -4.36 8.76
N GLU A 243 -3.30 -4.00 9.73
CA GLU A 243 -3.63 -4.23 11.14
C GLU A 243 -4.89 -3.42 11.50
N PRO A 244 -5.93 -4.06 12.05
CA PRO A 244 -7.19 -3.40 12.41
C PRO A 244 -7.05 -2.62 13.72
N VAL A 245 -6.30 -1.53 13.67
CA VAL A 245 -5.93 -0.71 14.82
C VAL A 245 -6.92 0.43 15.01
N ALA A 246 -7.38 0.63 16.25
CA ALA A 246 -8.19 1.78 16.62
C ALA A 246 -7.36 3.08 16.62
N LEU A 247 -7.97 4.19 16.18
CA LEU A 247 -7.36 5.52 16.34
C LEU A 247 -7.19 5.83 17.83
N THR A 248 -5.98 6.19 18.24
CA THR A 248 -5.68 6.62 19.62
C THR A 248 -5.61 8.14 19.74
N GLY A 249 -6.16 8.70 20.81
CA GLY A 249 -6.35 10.13 21.06
C GLY A 249 -5.12 10.90 21.54
N LYS A 250 -3.89 10.40 21.37
CA LYS A 250 -2.75 11.32 21.37
C LYS A 250 -2.88 12.14 20.10
N GLU A 251 -3.49 13.31 20.21
CA GLU A 251 -3.36 14.38 19.23
C GLU A 251 -1.89 14.40 18.81
N ARG A 252 -1.60 14.00 17.57
CA ARG A 252 -0.29 14.29 17.00
C ARG A 252 -0.26 15.81 16.85
N LYS A 253 0.16 16.50 17.92
CA LYS A 253 0.65 17.87 17.81
C LYS A 253 1.87 17.78 16.93
N PHE A 254 1.60 17.94 15.65
CA PHE A 254 2.54 18.03 14.58
C PHE A 254 3.37 19.30 14.78
N ASP A 255 4.32 19.28 15.72
CA ASP A 255 5.25 20.38 15.88
C ASP A 255 6.13 20.50 14.61
N GLY A 256 6.48 21.74 14.26
CA GLY A 256 7.14 22.05 12.99
C GLY A 256 8.64 21.70 12.95
N SER A 257 9.18 21.07 13.98
CA SER A 257 10.64 20.95 14.22
C SER A 257 11.31 19.77 13.51
N SER A 258 10.56 18.93 12.79
CA SER A 258 10.91 17.51 12.68
C SER A 258 11.02 16.94 11.27
N LEU A 259 11.09 17.80 10.27
CA LEU A 259 11.32 17.44 8.85
C LEU A 259 12.57 16.59 8.59
N LYS A 260 13.44 16.36 9.59
CA LYS A 260 14.68 15.59 9.47
C LYS A 260 14.67 14.19 10.09
N GLY A 261 13.67 13.81 10.90
CA GLY A 261 13.68 12.53 11.64
C GLY A 261 12.35 11.75 11.68
N LEU A 262 11.23 12.33 11.25
CA LEU A 262 9.92 11.99 11.84
C LEU A 262 9.07 10.98 11.05
N ARG A 263 9.65 9.83 10.71
CA ARG A 263 8.86 8.58 10.50
C ARG A 263 9.78 7.35 10.54
N LEU A 264 11.06 7.49 10.14
CA LEU A 264 12.07 6.46 10.38
C LEU A 264 12.53 6.38 11.85
N GLU A 265 12.59 7.49 12.58
CA GLU A 265 12.93 7.47 14.02
C GLU A 265 11.71 7.34 14.93
N GLU A 266 10.51 7.76 14.50
CA GLU A 266 9.29 7.65 15.33
C GLU A 266 8.63 6.28 15.31
N ASP A 267 8.87 5.44 14.30
CA ASP A 267 8.53 4.00 14.39
C ASP A 267 9.38 3.26 15.42
N ALA A 268 10.47 3.87 15.90
CA ALA A 268 11.16 3.37 17.06
C ALA A 268 10.20 3.40 18.28
N ASP A 269 9.38 4.44 18.39
CA ASP A 269 8.33 4.61 19.41
C ASP A 269 6.94 4.34 18.85
N ALA A 270 6.80 3.53 17.79
CA ALA A 270 5.51 2.96 17.43
C ALA A 270 4.97 2.28 18.69
N VAL A 271 4.15 3.04 19.43
CA VAL A 271 3.40 2.58 20.58
C VAL A 271 2.68 1.41 19.99
N ASP A 272 3.08 0.23 20.43
CA ASP A 272 2.40 -1.01 20.12
C ASP A 272 0.92 -0.67 20.35
N PHE A 273 0.16 -0.48 19.27
CA PHE A 273 -1.24 -0.07 19.40
C PHE A 273 -2.05 -1.19 20.06
N ARG A 274 -1.41 -2.36 20.20
CA ARG A 274 -1.80 -3.52 21.00
C ARG A 274 -1.58 -3.32 22.51
N GLN A 275 -0.83 -2.31 22.96
CA GLN A 275 -0.70 -1.97 24.39
C GLN A 275 -2.06 -1.46 24.88
N PRO A 276 -2.73 -2.16 25.82
CA PRO A 276 -4.07 -1.83 26.31
C PRO A 276 -4.21 -0.49 27.08
N GLY A 277 -3.30 0.47 26.90
CA GLY A 277 -3.24 1.73 27.66
C GLY A 277 -3.40 3.00 26.85
N GLY A 278 -3.44 2.94 25.51
CA GLY A 278 -3.72 4.10 24.68
C GLY A 278 -5.16 4.56 24.84
N ARG A 279 -5.39 5.83 25.19
CA ARG A 279 -6.76 6.39 25.22
C ARG A 279 -7.30 6.36 23.79
N VAL A 280 -8.28 5.49 23.52
CA VAL A 280 -8.99 5.45 22.24
C VAL A 280 -9.54 6.84 21.92
N SER A 281 -9.48 7.23 20.65
CA SER A 281 -10.00 8.51 20.19
C SER A 281 -11.48 8.67 20.56
N SER A 282 -11.88 9.86 21.00
CA SER A 282 -13.28 10.16 21.31
C SER A 282 -14.20 10.04 20.10
N ILE A 283 -13.65 10.04 18.87
CA ILE A 283 -14.41 9.95 17.63
C ILE A 283 -15.35 8.75 17.58
N TYR A 284 -14.93 7.59 18.10
CA TYR A 284 -15.77 6.38 18.13
C TYR A 284 -17.04 6.62 18.94
N LYS A 285 -16.92 7.29 20.09
CA LYS A 285 -18.07 7.65 20.91
C LYS A 285 -18.90 8.78 20.28
N THR A 286 -18.24 9.80 19.74
CA THR A 286 -18.90 10.98 19.13
C THR A 286 -19.75 10.60 17.91
N LEU A 287 -19.27 9.64 17.11
CA LEU A 287 -19.93 9.21 15.88
C LEU A 287 -20.62 7.84 16.01
N ASP A 288 -20.69 7.27 17.22
CA ASP A 288 -21.28 5.95 17.48
C ASP A 288 -20.72 4.87 16.52
N LEU A 289 -19.39 4.78 16.45
CA LEU A 289 -18.68 3.85 15.58
C LEU A 289 -18.16 2.66 16.38
N PRO A 290 -18.25 1.43 15.82
CA PRO A 290 -17.62 0.26 16.43
C PRO A 290 -16.10 0.38 16.37
N LEU A 291 -15.39 -0.26 17.30
CA LEU A 291 -13.93 -0.40 17.20
C LEU A 291 -13.58 -1.37 16.07
N PRO A 292 -12.47 -1.14 15.34
CA PRO A 292 -11.98 -2.10 14.38
C PRO A 292 -11.45 -3.36 15.08
N GLY A 293 -11.51 -4.50 14.40
CA GLY A 293 -10.98 -5.76 14.93
C GLY A 293 -10.69 -6.80 13.85
N PRO A 294 -9.81 -7.78 14.15
CA PRO A 294 -9.38 -8.79 13.17
C PRO A 294 -10.44 -9.86 12.86
N ASP A 295 -11.47 -9.98 13.70
CA ASP A 295 -12.51 -11.01 13.58
C ASP A 295 -13.87 -10.44 13.15
N LEU A 296 -13.89 -9.19 12.68
CA LEU A 296 -15.11 -8.44 12.35
C LEU A 296 -15.35 -8.32 10.84
N GLY A 297 -14.64 -9.10 10.03
CA GLY A 297 -14.75 -9.11 8.57
C GLY A 297 -13.89 -8.06 7.86
N VAL A 298 -13.96 -8.04 6.53
CA VAL A 298 -13.32 -7.02 5.69
C VAL A 298 -13.75 -5.61 6.09
N ALA A 299 -12.86 -4.64 6.02
CA ALA A 299 -13.10 -3.27 6.43
C ALA A 299 -13.22 -2.32 5.25
N ILE A 300 -14.23 -1.44 5.29
CA ILE A 300 -14.35 -0.29 4.41
C ILE A 300 -13.97 0.95 5.23
N LYS A 301 -12.84 1.57 4.90
CA LYS A 301 -12.36 2.78 5.57
C LYS A 301 -12.29 3.97 4.63
N VAL A 302 -12.41 5.15 5.21
CA VAL A 302 -12.41 6.46 4.51
C VAL A 302 -11.48 7.46 5.19
N ASN A 303 -10.55 6.94 5.97
CA ASN A 303 -9.51 7.68 6.65
C ASN A 303 -8.30 6.76 6.84
N ASP A 304 -7.22 7.39 7.24
CA ASP A 304 -6.11 6.77 7.92
C ASP A 304 -5.66 7.66 9.08
N MET A 305 -4.46 7.43 9.61
CA MET A 305 -3.94 8.20 10.74
C MET A 305 -3.59 9.64 10.39
N ASP A 306 -3.40 9.95 9.10
CA ASP A 306 -2.90 11.26 8.65
C ASP A 306 -4.01 12.14 8.08
N CYS A 307 -5.06 11.56 7.49
CA CYS A 307 -6.20 12.34 7.02
C CYS A 307 -7.52 11.56 6.88
N VAL A 308 -8.61 12.33 6.80
CA VAL A 308 -9.88 11.88 6.23
C VAL A 308 -9.81 12.01 4.71
N TYR A 309 -10.25 10.96 4.00
CA TYR A 309 -10.15 10.94 2.55
C TYR A 309 -11.03 11.96 1.85
N GLY A 310 -10.45 12.61 0.84
CA GLY A 310 -11.13 13.67 0.09
C GLY A 310 -11.51 14.89 0.95
N TYR A 311 -10.79 15.17 2.05
CA TYR A 311 -11.09 16.31 2.94
C TYR A 311 -11.09 17.68 2.23
N GLN A 312 -10.40 17.80 1.09
CA GLN A 312 -10.40 18.99 0.24
C GLN A 312 -11.74 19.23 -0.48
N PHE A 313 -12.67 18.27 -0.39
CA PHE A 313 -14.00 18.30 -0.97
C PHE A 313 -15.06 18.22 0.14
N PRO A 314 -15.19 19.28 0.98
CA PRO A 314 -16.20 19.31 2.03
C PRO A 314 -17.61 19.29 1.41
N GLY A 315 -18.54 18.61 2.07
CA GLY A 315 -19.93 18.50 1.62
C GLY A 315 -20.18 17.59 0.40
N GLN A 316 -19.13 17.15 -0.31
CA GLN A 316 -19.29 16.18 -1.41
C GLN A 316 -19.40 14.75 -0.86
N PRO A 317 -20.34 13.93 -1.39
CA PRO A 317 -20.41 12.52 -1.06
C PRO A 317 -19.14 11.81 -1.55
N ASN A 318 -18.71 10.79 -0.81
CA ASN A 318 -17.61 9.93 -1.25
C ASN A 318 -18.18 8.74 -2.02
N LEU A 319 -18.13 8.80 -3.34
CA LEU A 319 -18.77 7.79 -4.16
C LEU A 319 -18.07 6.43 -4.12
N SER A 320 -16.78 6.39 -3.78
CA SER A 320 -16.03 5.13 -3.62
C SER A 320 -16.46 4.38 -2.36
N GLU A 321 -16.73 5.12 -1.28
CA GLU A 321 -17.34 4.57 -0.07
C GLU A 321 -18.73 3.97 -0.36
N GLU A 322 -19.60 4.72 -1.03
CA GLU A 322 -20.97 4.27 -1.34
C GLU A 322 -20.96 3.04 -2.26
N LEU A 323 -20.03 2.96 -3.22
CA LEU A 323 -19.82 1.79 -4.07
C LEU A 323 -19.50 0.53 -3.25
N LEU A 324 -18.49 0.64 -2.38
CA LEU A 324 -18.04 -0.48 -1.56
C LEU A 324 -19.13 -0.92 -0.57
N LEU A 325 -19.84 0.02 0.06
CA LEU A 325 -20.94 -0.30 0.98
C LEU A 325 -22.10 -0.98 0.27
N ALA A 326 -22.47 -0.51 -0.92
CA ALA A 326 -23.54 -1.12 -1.70
C ALA A 326 -23.17 -2.56 -2.12
N ALA A 327 -21.93 -2.78 -2.55
CA ALA A 327 -21.42 -4.10 -2.90
C ALA A 327 -21.35 -5.02 -1.66
N ALA A 328 -20.75 -4.57 -0.57
CA ALA A 328 -20.64 -5.33 0.68
C ALA A 328 -22.00 -5.81 1.18
N ARG A 329 -23.02 -4.94 1.20
CA ARG A 329 -24.39 -5.34 1.61
C ARG A 329 -25.02 -6.43 0.73
N ARG A 330 -24.59 -6.56 -0.54
CA ARG A 330 -25.10 -7.59 -1.46
C ARG A 330 -24.38 -8.92 -1.29
N VAL A 331 -23.06 -8.89 -1.10
CA VAL A 331 -22.22 -10.10 -1.26
C VAL A 331 -21.42 -10.48 -0.02
N SER A 332 -21.38 -9.65 1.02
CA SER A 332 -20.70 -9.95 2.28
C SER A 332 -21.64 -9.80 3.48
N PRO A 333 -21.92 -10.88 4.22
CA PRO A 333 -22.78 -10.81 5.41
C PRO A 333 -22.12 -10.09 6.59
N VAL A 334 -20.78 -9.97 6.58
CA VAL A 334 -20.00 -9.40 7.68
C VAL A 334 -18.93 -8.46 7.09
N PHE A 335 -18.98 -7.19 7.49
CA PHE A 335 -17.96 -6.20 7.14
C PHE A 335 -17.93 -5.09 8.20
N GLN A 336 -16.81 -4.38 8.26
CA GLN A 336 -16.60 -3.24 9.15
C GLN A 336 -16.75 -1.94 8.36
N HIS A 337 -17.37 -0.95 8.98
CA HIS A 337 -17.41 0.43 8.47
C HIS A 337 -17.13 1.36 9.64
N THR A 338 -15.86 1.67 9.83
CA THR A 338 -15.38 2.48 10.97
C THR A 338 -14.08 3.18 10.60
N VAL A 339 -13.51 3.91 11.54
CA VAL A 339 -12.22 4.57 11.39
C VAL A 339 -11.08 3.65 11.82
N PHE A 340 -9.99 3.70 11.05
CA PHE A 340 -8.80 2.87 11.26
C PHE A 340 -7.57 3.75 11.45
N GLY A 341 -6.60 3.23 12.20
CA GLY A 341 -5.22 3.71 12.18
C GLY A 341 -4.43 3.18 10.97
N GLY A 342 -3.11 3.32 11.05
CA GLY A 342 -2.19 3.04 9.95
C GLY A 342 -2.20 4.15 8.90
N ALA A 343 -1.27 4.09 7.94
CA ALA A 343 -1.28 4.91 6.72
C ALA A 343 -1.48 3.97 5.52
N CYS A 344 -1.94 4.50 4.39
CA CYS A 344 -1.88 3.80 3.11
C CYS A 344 -1.91 4.78 1.94
N ASN A 345 -1.85 4.27 0.70
CA ASN A 345 -1.87 5.06 -0.52
C ASN A 345 -3.06 6.05 -0.64
N GLY A 346 -4.16 5.82 0.09
CA GLY A 346 -5.29 6.73 0.17
C GLY A 346 -4.93 8.13 0.70
N THR A 347 -3.92 8.23 1.58
CA THR A 347 -3.41 9.53 2.05
C THR A 347 -2.87 10.34 0.87
N ALA A 348 -2.02 9.71 0.04
CA ALA A 348 -1.37 10.39 -1.07
C ALA A 348 -2.41 11.00 -2.02
N PHE A 349 -3.38 10.22 -2.50
CA PHE A 349 -4.43 10.73 -3.39
C PHE A 349 -5.25 11.87 -2.74
N SER A 350 -5.50 11.80 -1.42
CA SER A 350 -6.25 12.81 -0.68
C SER A 350 -5.51 14.13 -0.52
N LEU A 351 -4.18 14.11 -0.30
CA LEU A 351 -3.36 15.31 -0.10
C LEU A 351 -3.18 16.16 -1.37
N TYR A 352 -3.25 15.55 -2.56
CA TYR A 352 -3.15 16.28 -3.83
C TYR A 352 -4.49 16.78 -4.36
N GLY A 353 -5.62 16.44 -3.72
CA GLY A 353 -6.92 17.05 -4.02
C GLY A 353 -7.42 16.74 -5.43
N LEU A 354 -7.14 15.55 -5.95
CA LEU A 354 -7.53 15.17 -7.31
C LEU A 354 -8.99 14.73 -7.40
N THR A 355 -9.49 14.03 -6.38
CA THR A 355 -10.87 13.56 -6.28
C THR A 355 -11.31 13.46 -4.81
N GLY A 356 -12.60 13.65 -4.57
CA GLY A 356 -13.23 13.41 -3.26
C GLY A 356 -13.70 11.97 -3.05
N ASN A 357 -13.59 11.14 -4.10
CA ASN A 357 -14.07 9.75 -4.14
C ASN A 357 -12.89 8.81 -3.91
N ILE A 358 -12.54 8.60 -2.65
CA ILE A 358 -11.40 7.76 -2.25
C ILE A 358 -11.84 6.92 -1.06
N ALA A 359 -11.75 5.60 -1.17
CA ALA A 359 -12.01 4.69 -0.06
C ALA A 359 -10.98 3.55 -0.10
N THR A 360 -10.86 2.84 1.01
CA THR A 360 -10.02 1.64 1.08
C THR A 360 -10.87 0.45 1.48
N LEU A 361 -10.69 -0.67 0.78
CA LEU A 361 -11.19 -1.97 1.17
C LEU A 361 -10.02 -2.76 1.75
N SER A 362 -10.08 -3.10 3.04
CA SER A 362 -8.96 -3.69 3.76
C SER A 362 -9.29 -5.07 4.31
N VAL A 363 -8.42 -6.04 4.02
CA VAL A 363 -8.40 -7.35 4.68
C VAL A 363 -7.66 -7.21 6.02
N PRO A 364 -8.27 -7.56 7.16
CA PRO A 364 -7.60 -7.46 8.45
C PRO A 364 -6.37 -8.39 8.54
N ASN A 365 -5.23 -7.83 8.94
CA ASN A 365 -3.95 -8.51 9.14
C ASN A 365 -3.38 -8.20 10.53
N PRO A 366 -3.79 -8.91 11.59
CA PRO A 366 -3.34 -8.65 12.96
C PRO A 366 -1.83 -8.83 13.17
N LEU A 367 -1.12 -9.50 12.25
CA LEU A 367 0.31 -9.79 12.34
C LEU A 367 1.12 -9.04 11.27
N LYS A 368 0.60 -7.88 10.81
CA LYS A 368 1.25 -7.00 9.83
C LYS A 368 2.74 -6.80 10.13
N HIS A 369 3.54 -6.79 9.07
CA HIS A 369 5.00 -6.70 9.04
C HIS A 369 5.72 -7.86 9.72
N ASN A 370 5.09 -9.04 9.80
CA ASN A 370 5.62 -10.25 10.41
C ASN A 370 5.92 -10.14 11.91
N ILE A 371 5.20 -9.25 12.63
CA ILE A 371 5.46 -9.00 14.04
C ILE A 371 4.37 -9.60 14.94
N GLY A 372 4.70 -10.70 15.60
CA GLY A 372 3.87 -11.45 16.53
C GLY A 372 3.48 -10.69 17.80
N LYS A 373 2.55 -11.24 18.59
CA LYS A 373 1.96 -10.57 19.76
C LYS A 373 2.98 -10.27 20.86
N ASN A 374 3.99 -11.12 21.01
CA ASN A 374 5.08 -10.91 21.97
C ASN A 374 6.34 -10.33 21.30
N GLY A 375 6.17 -9.86 20.06
CA GLY A 375 7.20 -9.25 19.24
C GLY A 375 8.13 -10.22 18.52
N GLU A 376 7.85 -11.52 18.56
CA GLU A 376 8.49 -12.53 17.72
C GLU A 376 8.31 -12.24 16.21
N ILE A 377 9.24 -12.71 15.38
CA ILE A 377 9.12 -12.69 13.93
C ILE A 377 8.32 -13.92 13.48
N VAL A 378 7.18 -13.72 12.83
CA VAL A 378 6.20 -14.76 12.45
C VAL A 378 5.63 -14.49 11.06
N PRO A 379 5.09 -15.50 10.34
CA PRO A 379 4.30 -15.20 9.16
C PRO A 379 3.12 -14.28 9.54
N GLU A 380 2.72 -13.43 8.60
CA GLU A 380 1.50 -12.66 8.71
C GLU A 380 0.28 -13.57 8.65
N GLU A 381 -0.86 -13.13 9.19
CA GLU A 381 -2.06 -13.95 9.26
C GLU A 381 -3.25 -13.16 8.73
N VAL A 382 -3.96 -13.72 7.75
CA VAL A 382 -5.24 -13.20 7.28
C VAL A 382 -6.28 -14.33 7.18
N ARG A 383 -7.56 -13.99 7.24
CA ARG A 383 -8.66 -14.96 7.11
C ARG A 383 -9.02 -15.15 5.64
N LEU A 384 -9.11 -16.40 5.18
CA LEU A 384 -9.55 -16.72 3.82
C LEU A 384 -10.98 -16.22 3.56
N SER A 385 -11.87 -16.27 4.56
CA SER A 385 -13.20 -15.67 4.47
C SER A 385 -13.18 -14.17 4.15
N ASP A 386 -12.24 -13.42 4.73
CA ASP A 386 -12.15 -11.96 4.54
C ASP A 386 -11.54 -11.62 3.18
N VAL A 387 -10.57 -12.42 2.74
CA VAL A 387 -10.00 -12.34 1.38
C VAL A 387 -11.06 -12.64 0.33
N ALA A 388 -11.85 -13.69 0.53
CA ALA A 388 -12.97 -14.04 -0.34
C ALA A 388 -14.04 -12.94 -0.37
N ALA A 389 -14.37 -12.36 0.79
CA ALA A 389 -15.29 -11.23 0.89
C ALA A 389 -14.77 -10.01 0.12
N ALA A 390 -13.48 -9.67 0.25
CA ALA A 390 -12.87 -8.58 -0.49
C ALA A 390 -12.94 -8.80 -2.01
N GLY A 391 -12.60 -10.00 -2.48
CA GLY A 391 -12.71 -10.37 -3.90
C GLY A 391 -14.14 -10.29 -4.43
N ASN A 392 -15.12 -10.81 -3.68
CA ASN A 392 -16.54 -10.75 -4.06
C ASN A 392 -17.07 -9.31 -4.10
N ILE A 393 -16.70 -8.46 -3.14
CA ILE A 393 -17.08 -7.04 -3.11
C ILE A 393 -16.55 -6.34 -4.37
N MET A 394 -15.27 -6.53 -4.68
CA MET A 394 -14.68 -5.89 -5.85
C MET A 394 -15.23 -6.42 -7.17
N LEU A 395 -15.52 -7.72 -7.24
CA LEU A 395 -16.18 -8.31 -8.40
C LEU A 395 -17.56 -7.68 -8.64
N ASP A 396 -18.38 -7.52 -7.59
CA ASP A 396 -19.70 -6.89 -7.71
C ASP A 396 -19.59 -5.40 -8.09
N VAL A 397 -18.60 -4.67 -7.57
CA VAL A 397 -18.30 -3.28 -8.02
C VAL A 397 -18.00 -3.24 -9.52
N LEU A 398 -17.17 -4.16 -10.02
CA LEU A 398 -16.76 -4.19 -11.42
C LEU A 398 -17.92 -4.59 -12.34
N MET A 399 -18.71 -5.60 -11.97
CA MET A 399 -19.88 -6.04 -12.75
C MET A 399 -20.96 -4.95 -12.87
N ARG A 400 -20.99 -4.00 -11.94
CA ARG A 400 -21.98 -2.91 -11.87
C ARG A 400 -21.40 -1.55 -12.22
N SER A 401 -20.24 -1.49 -12.88
CA SER A 401 -19.59 -0.22 -13.24
C SER A 401 -20.43 0.67 -14.18
N GLY A 402 -21.41 0.10 -14.89
CA GLY A 402 -22.42 0.82 -15.68
C GLY A 402 -23.62 1.33 -14.89
N GLU A 403 -23.77 0.99 -13.61
CA GLU A 403 -24.91 1.42 -12.79
C GLU A 403 -24.62 2.75 -12.06
N PRO A 404 -25.57 3.69 -12.01
CA PRO A 404 -25.41 4.91 -11.25
C PRO A 404 -25.44 4.60 -9.75
N VAL A 405 -24.47 5.15 -9.02
CA VAL A 405 -24.43 5.06 -7.57
C VAL A 405 -25.22 6.23 -7.00
N SER A 406 -26.35 5.94 -6.35
CA SER A 406 -27.08 6.96 -5.61
C SER A 406 -26.23 7.42 -4.43
N GLY A 407 -25.71 8.65 -4.47
CA GLY A 407 -25.02 9.26 -3.35
C GLY A 407 -26.01 9.57 -2.23
N GLY A 408 -26.32 8.58 -1.40
CA GLY A 408 -27.26 8.70 -0.28
C GLY A 408 -26.83 9.75 0.75
N GLY A 409 -25.59 10.24 0.67
CA GLY A 409 -25.10 11.41 1.41
C GLY A 409 -24.93 11.14 2.91
N ALA A 410 -25.04 9.89 3.33
CA ALA A 410 -24.96 9.42 4.72
C ALA A 410 -23.64 8.67 5.02
N GLY A 411 -22.73 8.57 4.05
CA GLY A 411 -21.41 7.97 4.23
C GLY A 411 -20.63 8.56 5.41
N LEU A 412 -19.79 7.73 6.03
CA LEU A 412 -18.93 8.09 7.15
C LEU A 412 -17.92 9.18 6.73
N ALA A 413 -17.46 9.19 5.48
CA ALA A 413 -16.50 10.18 5.00
C ALA A 413 -17.03 11.61 5.19
N ARG A 414 -18.32 11.83 4.88
CA ARG A 414 -18.95 13.15 5.04
C ARG A 414 -18.93 13.60 6.51
N ARG A 415 -19.32 12.71 7.42
CA ARG A 415 -19.35 12.97 8.86
C ARG A 415 -17.96 13.27 9.40
N LEU A 416 -16.96 12.52 8.98
CA LEU A 416 -15.57 12.69 9.41
C LEU A 416 -14.94 14.00 8.92
N LYS A 417 -15.28 14.45 7.70
CA LYS A 417 -14.77 15.72 7.16
C LYS A 417 -15.15 16.93 8.03
N GLU A 418 -16.22 16.81 8.83
CA GLU A 418 -16.70 17.84 9.76
C GLU A 418 -16.06 17.74 11.17
N THR A 419 -15.15 16.79 11.37
CA THR A 419 -14.46 16.57 12.67
C THR A 419 -13.02 17.08 12.66
N ASP A 420 -12.37 16.99 13.82
CA ASP A 420 -10.96 17.32 14.05
C ASP A 420 -9.98 16.31 13.44
N LEU A 421 -10.46 15.21 12.86
CA LEU A 421 -9.65 14.27 12.08
C LEU A 421 -9.25 14.82 10.71
N THR A 422 -9.93 15.86 10.22
CA THR A 422 -9.50 16.58 9.02
C THR A 422 -8.23 17.37 9.34
N PRO A 423 -7.12 17.15 8.62
CA PRO A 423 -5.90 17.90 8.87
C PRO A 423 -6.12 19.39 8.58
N ASP A 424 -5.65 20.25 9.47
CA ASP A 424 -5.65 21.69 9.23
C ASP A 424 -4.77 22.03 8.01
N PRO A 425 -4.99 23.18 7.34
CA PRO A 425 -4.24 23.53 6.13
C PRO A 425 -2.72 23.53 6.28
N LYS A 426 -2.18 23.86 7.47
CA LYS A 426 -0.74 23.86 7.71
C LYS A 426 -0.21 22.43 7.80
N THR A 427 -0.90 21.57 8.54
CA THR A 427 -0.57 20.13 8.63
C THR A 427 -0.65 19.46 7.26
N ALA A 428 -1.75 19.68 6.51
CA ALA A 428 -1.93 19.17 5.16
C ALA A 428 -0.80 19.59 4.20
N ARG A 429 -0.42 20.88 4.21
CA ARG A 429 0.71 21.38 3.40
C ARG A 429 2.02 20.69 3.78
N ARG A 430 2.29 20.47 5.07
CA ARG A 430 3.51 19.80 5.53
C ARG A 430 3.54 18.33 5.07
N LEU A 431 2.46 17.59 5.30
CA LEU A 431 2.32 16.20 4.89
C LEU A 431 2.50 16.04 3.36
N LYS A 432 1.91 16.95 2.58
CA LYS A 432 2.07 16.99 1.12
C LYS A 432 3.51 17.27 0.70
N ALA A 433 4.21 18.20 1.35
CA ALA A 433 5.60 18.52 1.05
C ALA A 433 6.53 17.33 1.37
N GLU A 434 6.34 16.67 2.52
CA GLU A 434 7.10 15.48 2.91
C GLU A 434 7.01 14.37 1.86
N ARG A 435 5.78 14.02 1.45
CA ARG A 435 5.54 12.99 0.42
C ARG A 435 6.07 13.39 -0.95
N SER A 436 5.97 14.66 -1.31
CA SER A 436 6.57 15.18 -2.55
C SER A 436 8.08 14.97 -2.54
N ALA A 437 8.75 15.37 -1.46
CA ALA A 437 10.20 15.24 -1.34
C ALA A 437 10.65 13.77 -1.39
N ILE A 438 9.91 12.87 -0.75
CA ILE A 438 10.19 11.44 -0.76
C ILE A 438 9.96 10.85 -2.16
N ALA A 439 8.81 11.09 -2.80
CA ALA A 439 8.53 10.61 -4.15
C ALA A 439 9.60 11.08 -5.16
N TRP A 440 10.04 12.34 -5.09
CA TRP A 440 11.13 12.85 -5.93
C TRP A 440 12.48 12.19 -5.63
N GLY A 441 12.80 11.99 -4.35
CA GLY A 441 14.05 11.33 -3.93
C GLY A 441 14.08 9.84 -4.25
N ALA A 442 12.91 9.18 -4.28
CA ALA A 442 12.76 7.77 -4.63
C ALA A 442 12.77 7.54 -6.14
N ARG A 443 12.35 8.51 -6.96
CA ARG A 443 12.17 8.37 -8.42
C ARG A 443 13.35 7.71 -9.15
N ALA A 444 14.58 8.16 -8.91
CA ALA A 444 15.76 7.60 -9.56
C ALA A 444 16.05 6.16 -9.11
N ARG A 445 15.87 5.90 -7.80
CA ARG A 445 16.05 4.59 -7.17
C ARG A 445 15.01 3.59 -7.64
N LEU A 446 13.76 4.01 -7.73
CA LEU A 446 12.66 3.24 -8.29
C LEU A 446 12.99 2.84 -9.72
N LYS A 447 13.33 3.80 -10.59
CA LYS A 447 13.70 3.51 -11.99
C LYS A 447 14.87 2.52 -12.10
N GLY A 448 15.85 2.60 -11.20
CA GLY A 448 17.01 1.71 -11.16
C GLY A 448 16.79 0.40 -10.41
N GLN A 449 15.68 0.24 -9.68
CA GLN A 449 15.42 -0.84 -8.72
C GLN A 449 16.59 -1.03 -7.74
N ARG A 450 17.17 0.08 -7.27
CA ARG A 450 18.37 0.09 -6.41
C ARG A 450 18.30 1.22 -5.41
N TYR A 451 18.76 0.97 -4.18
CA TYR A 451 18.85 1.99 -3.14
C TYR A 451 20.22 2.64 -3.04
N PHE A 452 21.27 1.81 -2.96
CA PHE A 452 22.67 2.22 -2.92
C PHE A 452 23.18 2.52 -4.32
N HIS A 453 23.92 3.61 -4.44
CA HIS A 453 24.65 3.98 -5.65
C HIS A 453 25.80 3.01 -5.92
N ASP A 454 26.05 2.72 -7.19
CA ASP A 454 27.19 1.87 -7.57
C ASP A 454 28.50 2.68 -7.63
N ASN A 455 28.39 4.00 -7.75
CA ASN A 455 29.52 4.91 -7.81
C ASN A 455 29.21 6.30 -7.22
N PHE A 456 30.27 7.07 -6.98
CA PHE A 456 30.18 8.41 -6.39
C PHE A 456 29.45 9.44 -7.27
N VAL A 457 29.48 9.28 -8.61
CA VAL A 457 28.85 10.23 -9.54
C VAL A 457 27.33 10.18 -9.39
N GLU A 458 26.75 8.98 -9.32
CA GLU A 458 25.33 8.79 -9.08
C GLU A 458 24.90 9.40 -7.73
N PHE A 459 25.70 9.18 -6.69
CA PHE A 459 25.46 9.77 -5.37
C PHE A 459 25.39 11.30 -5.41
N VAL A 460 26.32 11.95 -6.12
CA VAL A 460 26.33 13.41 -6.27
C VAL A 460 25.11 13.90 -7.06
N LEU A 461 24.79 13.25 -8.19
CA LEU A 461 23.64 13.62 -9.03
C LEU A 461 22.31 13.55 -8.26
N ASP A 462 22.11 12.49 -7.49
CA ASP A 462 20.88 12.33 -6.70
C ASP A 462 20.80 13.32 -5.54
N ARG A 463 21.92 13.62 -4.87
CA ARG A 463 21.98 14.68 -3.85
C ARG A 463 21.63 16.04 -4.44
N SER A 464 22.14 16.37 -5.62
CA SER A 464 21.82 17.63 -6.31
C SER A 464 20.32 17.69 -6.66
N ARG A 465 19.74 16.63 -7.23
CA ARG A 465 18.30 16.57 -7.55
C ARG A 465 17.42 16.75 -6.31
N ALA A 466 17.76 16.08 -5.22
CA ALA A 466 17.04 16.23 -3.95
C ALA A 466 17.15 17.64 -3.35
N ALA A 467 18.27 18.34 -3.58
CA ALA A 467 18.42 19.74 -3.18
C ALA A 467 17.53 20.65 -4.05
N PHE A 468 17.53 20.48 -5.37
CA PHE A 468 16.67 21.25 -6.28
C PHE A 468 15.18 21.06 -6.00
N SER A 469 14.73 19.84 -5.68
CA SER A 469 13.32 19.59 -5.32
C SER A 469 12.90 20.39 -4.09
N ARG A 470 13.74 20.39 -3.04
CA ARG A 470 13.49 21.15 -1.81
C ARG A 470 13.44 22.66 -2.06
N ILE A 471 14.30 23.16 -2.95
CA ILE A 471 14.26 24.57 -3.36
C ILE A 471 12.95 24.88 -4.08
N ARG A 472 12.53 24.03 -5.04
CA ARG A 472 11.27 24.22 -5.77
C ARG A 472 10.07 24.24 -4.82
N GLU A 473 9.98 23.28 -3.91
CA GLU A 473 8.90 23.22 -2.91
C GLU A 473 8.89 24.44 -1.99
N ALA A 474 10.07 24.91 -1.54
CA ALA A 474 10.17 26.12 -0.73
C ALA A 474 9.73 27.39 -1.50
N VAL A 475 9.93 27.43 -2.82
CA VAL A 475 9.46 28.51 -3.68
C VAL A 475 7.95 28.43 -3.89
N GLU A 476 7.41 27.26 -4.23
CA GLU A 476 5.97 27.05 -4.40
C GLU A 476 5.20 27.39 -3.11
N ALA A 477 5.71 26.98 -1.94
CA ALA A 477 5.12 27.28 -0.65
C ALA A 477 5.13 28.78 -0.27
N ARG A 478 5.98 29.59 -0.92
CA ARG A 478 6.00 31.06 -0.73
C ARG A 478 5.07 31.79 -1.70
N LEU A 479 4.72 31.16 -2.83
CA LEU A 479 3.95 31.77 -3.92
C LEU A 479 2.44 31.49 -3.83
N GLY A 480 2.00 30.56 -2.97
CA GLY A 480 0.58 30.24 -2.73
C GLY A 480 0.22 30.19 -1.25
#